data_AF-A0A3B8U1C8-F1
#
_entry.id   AF-A0A3B8U1C8-F1
#
_cell.length_a   1.000
_cell.length_b   1.000
_cell.length_c   1.000
_cell.angle_alpha   90.00
_cell.angle_beta   90.00
_cell.angle_gamma   90.00
#
_symmetry.space_group_name_H-M   'P 1'
#
loop_
_entity.id
_entity.type
_entity.pdbx_description
1 polymer ?
#
loop_
_entity_poly.entity_id
_entity_poly.type
_entity_poly.pdbx_seq_one_letter_code
_entity_poly.pdbx_strand_id
1 'polypeptide(L)' 'MCACLDIPHRKELVQGNVRKDNFGDVWKNGFLAFRRDRTGSSSKCANCPERFICGGDSTHTWNFDNNEPLLCIGQHVKS' A
#
# COMPACT_ATOMS: atom_id res chain seq x y z
N MET A 1 9.04 -10.33 9.05
CA MET A 1 7.90 -9.52 9.46
C MET A 1 7.44 -8.78 8.23
N CYS A 2 6.25 -9.13 7.74
CA CYS A 2 5.61 -8.55 6.55
C CYS A 2 4.21 -8.08 6.95
N ALA A 3 3.58 -7.22 6.14
CA ALA A 3 2.32 -6.59 6.53
C ALA A 3 1.11 -7.51 6.45
N CYS A 4 1.00 -8.30 5.38
CA CYS A 4 -0.04 -9.29 5.20
C CYS A 4 0.52 -10.50 4.44
N LEU A 5 -0.18 -11.62 4.47
CA LEU A 5 0.19 -12.84 3.75
C LEU A 5 -0.13 -12.74 2.25
N ASP A 6 -1.13 -11.94 1.90
CA ASP A 6 -1.67 -11.84 0.54
C ASP A 6 -1.23 -10.56 -0.19
N ILE A 7 0.01 -10.12 0.04
CA ILE A 7 0.62 -9.03 -0.73
C ILE A 7 1.82 -9.58 -1.50
N PRO A 8 2.25 -8.94 -2.59
CA PRO A 8 3.41 -9.40 -3.35
C PRO A 8 4.65 -9.61 -2.47
N HIS A 9 5.32 -10.76 -2.65
CA HIS A 9 6.54 -11.06 -1.92
C HIS A 9 7.71 -10.23 -2.46
N ARG A 10 7.88 -9.04 -1.89
CA ARG A 10 8.83 -8.01 -2.30
C ARG A 10 9.80 -7.70 -1.17
N LYS A 11 11.11 -7.67 -1.47
CA LYS A 11 12.14 -7.44 -0.45
C LYS A 11 11.97 -6.08 0.22
N GLU A 12 11.58 -5.08 -0.53
CA GLU A 12 11.29 -3.72 -0.08
C GLU A 12 10.08 -3.62 0.88
N LEU A 13 9.21 -4.65 0.92
CA LEU A 13 8.07 -4.72 1.83
C LEU A 13 8.36 -5.52 3.11
N VAL A 14 9.51 -6.18 3.20
CA VAL A 14 9.94 -6.87 4.42
C VAL A 14 10.39 -5.84 5.46
N GLN A 15 9.79 -5.87 6.65
CA GLN A 15 10.01 -4.85 7.69
C GLN A 15 10.95 -5.32 8.83
N GLY A 16 11.32 -6.59 8.87
CA GLY A 16 12.23 -7.12 9.90
C GLY A 16 12.07 -8.62 10.14
N ASN A 17 12.59 -9.10 11.25
CA ASN A 17 12.64 -10.49 11.67
C ASN A 17 12.39 -10.60 13.17
N VAL A 18 11.33 -11.32 13.57
CA VAL A 18 10.92 -11.42 14.98
C VAL A 18 11.96 -12.08 15.89
N ARG A 19 12.92 -12.83 15.34
CA ARG A 19 14.01 -13.45 16.11
C ARG A 19 15.18 -12.50 16.36
N LYS A 20 15.26 -11.38 15.63
CA LYS A 20 16.41 -10.46 15.64
C LYS A 20 16.02 -9.05 16.06
N ASP A 21 14.81 -8.63 15.72
CA ASP A 21 14.37 -7.25 15.85
C ASP A 21 13.29 -7.12 16.93
N ASN A 22 13.29 -5.97 17.62
CA ASN A 22 12.24 -5.66 18.57
C ASN A 22 10.91 -5.44 17.83
N PHE A 23 9.92 -6.28 18.12
CA PHE A 23 8.61 -6.20 17.47
C PHE A 23 7.93 -4.83 17.64
N GLY A 24 7.98 -4.26 18.85
CA GLY A 24 7.34 -2.98 19.14
C GLY A 24 7.97 -1.81 18.38
N ASP A 25 9.29 -1.85 18.20
CA ASP A 25 10.01 -0.86 17.40
C ASP A 25 9.67 -0.98 15.91
N VAL A 26 9.74 -2.20 15.35
CA VAL A 26 9.35 -2.45 13.95
C VAL A 26 7.89 -2.09 13.71
N TRP A 27 7.00 -2.38 14.67
CA TRP A 27 5.61 -1.97 14.60
C TRP A 27 5.47 -0.45 14.62
N LYS A 28 6.17 0.29 15.47
CA LYS A 28 6.01 1.75 15.55
C LYS A 28 6.67 2.50 14.39
N ASN A 29 7.85 2.08 13.99
CA ASN A 29 8.72 2.84 13.08
C ASN A 29 8.86 2.23 11.68
N GLY A 30 8.50 0.96 11.50
CA GLY A 30 8.45 0.30 10.20
C GLY A 30 7.14 0.57 9.44
N PHE A 31 6.86 -0.30 8.46
CA PHE A 31 5.64 -0.29 7.64
C PHE A 31 5.38 1.04 6.91
N LEU A 32 6.43 1.85 6.65
CA LEU A 32 6.30 3.18 6.05
C LEU A 32 5.62 3.16 4.68
N ALA A 33 5.83 2.09 3.89
CA ALA A 33 5.16 1.88 2.62
C ALA A 33 3.62 1.85 2.73
N PHE A 34 3.09 1.52 3.91
CA PHE A 34 1.66 1.40 4.20
C PHE A 34 1.11 2.56 5.05
N ARG A 35 1.98 3.46 5.53
CA ARG A 35 1.63 4.59 6.41
C ARG A 35 1.81 5.95 5.76
N ARG A 36 1.98 5.97 4.44
CA ARG A 36 2.15 7.18 3.65
C ARG A 36 1.03 7.31 2.64
N ASP A 37 0.73 8.54 2.27
CA ASP A 37 -0.10 8.78 1.09
C ASP A 37 0.70 8.37 -0.17
N ARG A 38 0.26 7.29 -0.83
CA ARG A 38 0.82 6.84 -2.10
C ARG A 38 0.11 7.45 -3.31
N THR A 39 -1.11 7.96 -3.13
CA THR A 39 -1.98 8.41 -4.22
C THR A 39 -1.40 9.60 -4.98
N GLY A 40 -0.68 10.49 -4.30
CA GLY A 40 -0.02 11.64 -4.92
C GLY A 40 1.07 11.26 -5.92
N SER A 41 1.63 10.05 -5.84
CA SER A 41 2.65 9.55 -6.77
C SER A 41 2.09 8.71 -7.93
N SER A 42 0.79 8.37 -7.89
CA SER A 42 0.15 7.56 -8.92
C SER A 42 -0.49 8.44 -9.98
N SER A 43 -0.19 8.21 -11.24
CA SER A 43 -0.80 8.95 -12.37
C SER A 43 -2.32 8.80 -12.41
N LYS A 44 -2.86 7.65 -11.99
CA LYS A 44 -4.30 7.39 -11.91
C LYS A 44 -4.98 8.11 -10.74
N CYS A 45 -4.29 8.28 -9.61
CA CYS A 45 -4.89 8.78 -8.38
C CYS A 45 -4.55 10.25 -8.08
N ALA A 46 -3.44 10.79 -8.58
CA ALA A 46 -2.91 12.09 -8.16
C ALA A 46 -3.94 13.22 -8.28
N ASN A 47 -4.72 13.21 -9.37
CA ASN A 47 -5.77 14.18 -9.68
C ASN A 47 -7.19 13.67 -9.41
N CYS A 48 -7.36 12.51 -8.75
CA CYS A 48 -8.68 11.96 -8.43
C CYS A 48 -9.27 12.69 -7.22
N PRO A 49 -10.48 13.29 -7.33
CA PRO A 49 -11.13 13.97 -6.20
C PRO A 49 -11.36 13.06 -4.99
N GLU A 50 -11.61 11.77 -5.24
CA GLU A 50 -11.94 10.76 -4.24
C GLU A 50 -10.70 10.09 -3.61
N ARG A 51 -9.48 10.52 -3.97
CA ARG A 51 -8.23 9.84 -3.55
C ARG A 51 -8.08 9.72 -2.02
N PHE A 52 -8.61 10.69 -1.27
CA PHE A 52 -8.55 10.68 0.20
C PHE A 52 -9.58 9.74 0.83
N ILE A 53 -10.62 9.35 0.07
CA ILE A 53 -11.61 8.37 0.53
C ILE A 53 -11.08 6.95 0.34
N CYS A 54 -10.51 6.65 -0.84
CA CYS A 54 -10.07 5.29 -1.16
C CYS A 54 -8.59 5.01 -0.85
N GLY A 55 -7.75 6.04 -0.65
CA GLY A 55 -6.31 5.89 -0.41
C GLY A 55 -5.53 5.25 -1.56
N GLY A 56 -6.14 5.17 -2.76
CA GLY A 56 -5.57 4.44 -3.89
C GLY A 56 -5.68 2.93 -3.74
N ASP A 57 -6.80 2.43 -3.21
CA ASP A 57 -7.11 1.00 -3.04
C ASP A 57 -6.22 0.28 -1.98
N SER A 58 -6.47 -1.01 -1.77
CA SER A 58 -5.66 -1.87 -0.89
C SER A 58 -4.29 -2.20 -1.47
N THR A 59 -3.37 -2.67 -0.63
CA THR A 59 -2.07 -3.17 -1.13
C THR A 59 -2.17 -4.55 -1.78
N HIS A 60 -3.22 -5.32 -1.48
CA HIS A 60 -3.52 -6.59 -2.13
C HIS A 60 -3.64 -6.47 -3.66
N THR A 61 -4.15 -5.33 -4.12
CA THR A 61 -4.45 -5.02 -5.52
C THR A 61 -3.62 -3.87 -6.07
N TRP A 62 -2.51 -3.52 -5.41
CA TRP A 62 -1.62 -2.46 -5.87
C TRP A 62 -0.55 -2.99 -6.83
N ASN A 63 -0.44 -2.37 -8.01
CA ASN A 63 0.67 -2.61 -8.91
C ASN A 63 1.86 -1.71 -8.52
N PHE A 64 2.84 -2.31 -7.84
CA PHE A 64 4.05 -1.61 -7.41
C PHE A 64 4.97 -1.20 -8.56
N ASP A 65 4.95 -1.92 -9.68
CA ASP A 65 5.83 -1.62 -10.82
C ASP A 65 5.33 -0.39 -11.60
N ASN A 66 4.01 -0.28 -11.75
CA ASN A 66 3.37 0.85 -12.43
C ASN A 66 2.91 1.97 -11.49
N ASN A 67 3.08 1.78 -10.17
CA ASN A 67 2.64 2.69 -9.13
C ASN A 67 1.16 3.11 -9.24
N GLU A 68 0.27 2.12 -9.34
CA GLU A 68 -1.16 2.36 -9.56
C GLU A 68 -2.04 1.22 -9.02
N PRO A 69 -3.33 1.49 -8.74
CA PRO A 69 -4.24 0.42 -8.36
C PRO A 69 -4.61 -0.43 -9.59
N LEU A 70 -4.66 -1.75 -9.41
CA LEU A 70 -5.18 -2.67 -10.43
C LEU A 70 -6.71 -2.55 -10.56
N LEU A 71 -7.39 -2.18 -9.46
CA LEU A 71 -8.83 -2.03 -9.40
C LEU A 71 -9.19 -0.63 -8.89
N CYS A 72 -10.09 0.07 -9.57
CA CYS A 72 -10.63 1.35 -9.10
C CYS A 72 -12.14 1.26 -8.94
N ILE A 73 -12.63 1.11 -7.71
CA ILE A 73 -14.07 0.93 -7.43
C ILE A 73 -14.91 2.08 -8.03
N GLY A 74 -14.45 3.33 -7.95
CA GLY A 74 -15.15 4.47 -8.55
C GLY A 74 -15.38 4.37 -10.07
N GLN A 75 -14.60 3.56 -10.78
CA GLN A 75 -14.81 3.26 -12.20
C GLN A 75 -15.82 2.14 -12.44
N HIS A 76 -16.12 1.33 -11.42
CA HIS A 76 -17.04 0.18 -11.48
C HIS A 76 -18.40 0.40 -10.82
N VAL A 77 -18.58 1.49 -10.06
CA VAL A 77 -19.85 1.85 -9.40
C VAL A 77 -20.77 2.71 -10.30
N LYS A 78 -20.49 2.79 -11.61
CA LYS A 78 -21.41 3.47 -12.55
C LYS A 78 -22.64 2.59 -12.84
N SER A 79 -23.73 2.85 -12.11
CA SER A 79 -25.12 2.66 -12.57
C SER A 79 -25.79 4.03 -12.67
#